data_AF-A0A8S8ZCF6-F1
#
_entry.id   AF-A0A8S8ZCF6-F1
#
_cell.length_a   1.000
_cell.length_b   1.000
_cell.length_c   1.000
_cell.angle_alpha   90.00
_cell.angle_beta   90.00
_cell.angle_gamma   90.00
#
_symmetry.space_group_name_H-M   'P 1'
#
loop_
_entity.id
_entity.type
_entity.pdbx_description
1 polymer ?
#
loop_
_entity_poly.entity_id
_entity_poly.type
_entity_poly.pdbx_seq_one_letter_code
_entity_poly.pdbx_strand_id
1 'polypeptide(L)'
;MMSKSKQELLGYQSHLIQDNLTYFKPTRTSTTVTFAEEIRSSLQEPKKSISPKFFYDENGSKLFDEICTLPEYYPYNSETEILQSIEKKLLPYLSNEFHLVELGSGSSVKTRLLIDVLFKSQKHLSISQ
;
A
#
# COMPACT_ATOMS: atom_id res chain seq x y z
N MET A 1 5.37 -31.57 -10.01
CA MET A 1 4.22 -31.05 -9.25
C MET A 1 4.60 -29.64 -8.82
N MET A 2 4.00 -28.59 -9.37
CA MET A 2 4.37 -27.21 -8.98
C MET A 2 3.88 -26.97 -7.56
N SER A 3 4.82 -26.73 -6.65
CA SER A 3 4.52 -26.29 -5.28
C SER A 3 3.83 -24.94 -5.36
N LYS A 4 2.65 -24.81 -4.75
CA LYS A 4 2.00 -23.51 -4.58
C LYS A 4 2.93 -22.56 -3.83
N SER A 5 2.91 -21.28 -4.20
CA SER A 5 3.66 -20.26 -3.46
C SER A 5 3.08 -20.07 -2.06
N LYS A 6 3.86 -19.49 -1.13
CA LYS A 6 3.35 -19.16 0.22
C LYS A 6 2.13 -18.23 0.13
N GLN A 7 2.12 -17.30 -0.80
CA GLN A 7 1.03 -16.35 -1.04
C GLN A 7 -0.26 -17.07 -1.49
N GLU A 8 -0.15 -18.05 -2.39
CA GLU A 8 -1.29 -18.85 -2.84
C GLU A 8 -1.89 -19.69 -1.70
N LEU A 9 -1.04 -20.22 -0.81
CA LEU A 9 -1.49 -20.93 0.40
C LEU A 9 -2.21 -19.99 1.38
N LEU A 10 -1.83 -18.71 1.41
CA LEU A 10 -2.46 -17.66 2.22
C LEU A 10 -3.72 -17.08 1.57
N GLY A 11 -4.14 -17.60 0.41
CA GLY A 11 -5.35 -17.16 -0.29
C GLY A 11 -5.15 -15.89 -1.13
N TYR A 12 -3.94 -15.63 -1.61
CA TYR A 12 -3.71 -14.60 -2.62
C TYR A 12 -3.80 -15.19 -4.02
N GLN A 13 -4.38 -14.43 -4.94
CA GLN A 13 -4.35 -14.68 -6.37
C GLN A 13 -3.18 -13.92 -6.99
N SER A 14 -2.38 -14.60 -7.80
CA SER A 14 -1.26 -14.02 -8.53
C SER A 14 -1.71 -13.44 -9.87
N HIS A 15 -1.10 -12.31 -10.24
CA HIS A 15 -1.29 -11.59 -11.48
C HIS A 15 0.08 -11.19 -12.02
N LEU A 16 0.48 -11.74 -13.17
CA LEU A 16 1.70 -11.31 -13.84
C LEU A 16 1.43 -9.95 -14.51
N ILE A 17 2.16 -8.92 -14.08
CA ILE A 17 2.05 -7.56 -14.65
C ILE A 17 3.05 -7.40 -15.79
N GLN A 18 4.26 -7.92 -15.61
CA GLN A 18 5.36 -7.99 -16.57
C GLN A 18 6.18 -9.25 -16.32
N ASP A 19 7.06 -9.64 -17.24
CA ASP A 19 7.91 -10.84 -17.11
C ASP A 19 8.72 -10.88 -15.79
N ASN A 20 9.01 -9.72 -15.22
CA ASN A 20 9.75 -9.53 -13.99
C ASN A 20 8.92 -8.94 -12.83
N LEU A 21 7.59 -8.86 -12.94
CA LEU A 21 6.72 -8.24 -11.94
C LEU A 21 5.46 -9.07 -11.70
N THR A 22 5.37 -9.69 -10.52
CA THR A 22 4.17 -10.42 -10.09
C THR A 22 3.45 -9.66 -8.97
N TYR A 23 2.15 -9.42 -9.15
CA TYR A 23 1.26 -8.83 -8.15
C TYR A 23 0.37 -9.90 -7.50
N PHE A 24 0.26 -9.88 -6.18
CA PHE A 24 -0.58 -10.80 -5.41
C PHE A 24 -1.73 -10.02 -4.75
N LYS A 25 -2.97 -10.41 -5.03
CA LYS A 25 -4.19 -9.82 -4.47
C LYS A 25 -4.89 -10.80 -3.53
N PRO A 26 -5.29 -10.42 -2.31
CA PRO A 26 -6.02 -11.30 -1.41
C PRO A 26 -7.40 -11.65 -1.97
N THR A 27 -7.78 -12.94 -1.87
CA THR A 27 -9.11 -13.44 -2.30
C THR A 27 -10.10 -13.53 -1.14
N ARG A 28 -9.64 -13.37 0.10
CA ARG A 28 -10.47 -13.41 1.31
C ARG A 28 -10.90 -12.01 1.70
N THR A 29 -12.21 -11.77 1.71
CA THR A 29 -12.82 -10.65 2.41
C THR A 29 -12.97 -11.03 3.88
N SER A 30 -12.32 -10.28 4.78
CA SER A 30 -12.59 -10.43 6.21
C SER A 30 -13.98 -9.87 6.54
N THR A 31 -14.65 -10.46 7.52
CA THR A 31 -15.92 -9.95 8.03
C THR A 31 -15.65 -8.68 8.82
N THR A 32 -15.64 -7.53 8.15
CA THR A 32 -15.53 -6.21 8.79
C THR A 32 -16.92 -5.68 9.15
N VAL A 33 -17.02 -4.97 10.27
CA VAL A 33 -18.21 -4.18 10.61
C VAL A 33 -18.49 -3.20 9.47
N THR A 34 -19.77 -3.05 9.10
CA THR A 34 -20.16 -2.16 8.01
C THR A 34 -20.05 -0.69 8.41
N PHE A 35 -19.95 0.20 7.42
CA PHE A 35 -20.01 1.65 7.65
C PHE A 35 -21.24 2.06 8.48
N ALA A 36 -22.43 1.56 8.12
CA ALA A 36 -23.68 1.90 8.79
C ALA A 36 -23.68 1.45 10.27
N GLU A 37 -23.13 0.28 10.57
CA GLU A 37 -23.02 -0.23 11.94
C GLU A 37 -22.05 0.60 12.77
N GLU A 38 -20.87 0.94 12.23
CA GLU A 38 -19.89 1.78 12.92
C GLU A 38 -20.42 3.18 13.21
N ILE A 39 -21.04 3.82 12.23
CA ILE A 39 -21.63 5.16 12.39
C ILE A 39 -22.79 5.13 13.39
N ARG A 40 -23.68 4.14 13.32
CA ARG A 40 -24.77 4.01 14.28
C ARG A 40 -24.24 3.90 15.70
N SER A 41 -23.20 3.07 15.91
CA SER A 41 -22.56 2.92 17.22
C SER A 41 -21.92 4.22 17.70
N SER A 42 -21.11 4.86 16.86
CA SER A 42 -20.31 6.03 17.27
C SER A 42 -21.14 7.28 17.50
N LEU A 43 -22.30 7.40 16.84
CA LEU A 43 -23.22 8.52 17.05
C LEU A 43 -24.09 8.39 18.30
N GLN A 44 -24.19 7.17 18.87
CA GLN A 44 -24.87 6.92 20.15
C GLN A 44 -23.99 7.24 21.36
N GLU A 45 -22.67 7.35 21.18
CA GLU A 45 -21.75 7.71 22.26
C GLU A 45 -21.95 9.16 22.74
N PRO A 46 -21.72 9.46 24.04
CA PRO A 46 -21.74 10.82 24.57
C PRO A 46 -20.79 11.75 23.82
N LYS A 47 -19.61 11.24 23.43
CA LYS A 47 -18.65 11.92 22.56
C LYS A 47 -18.65 11.27 21.18
N LYS A 48 -19.39 11.89 20.27
CA LYS A 48 -19.53 11.44 18.88
C LYS A 48 -18.18 11.49 18.16
N SER A 49 -17.91 10.47 17.35
CA SER A 49 -16.70 10.38 16.55
C SER A 49 -16.99 9.61 15.25
N ILE A 50 -16.08 9.73 14.28
CA ILE A 50 -16.11 8.97 13.03
C ILE A 50 -14.69 8.46 12.79
N SER A 51 -14.56 7.19 12.40
CA SER A 51 -13.25 6.63 12.04
C SER A 51 -12.70 7.33 10.80
N PRO A 52 -11.43 7.78 10.80
CA PRO A 52 -10.84 8.50 9.68
C PRO A 52 -10.73 7.64 8.41
N LYS A 53 -10.84 6.31 8.50
CA LYS A 53 -10.88 5.43 7.32
C LYS A 53 -12.04 5.77 6.38
N PHE A 54 -13.12 6.36 6.90
CA PHE A 54 -14.26 6.81 6.11
C PHE A 54 -14.06 8.18 5.44
N PHE A 55 -12.92 8.84 5.67
CA PHE A 55 -12.56 10.05 4.94
C PHE A 55 -12.02 9.76 3.54
N TYR A 56 -11.75 8.50 3.19
CA TYR A 56 -11.10 8.13 1.92
C TYR A 56 -12.07 7.45 0.96
N ASP A 57 -13.25 8.04 0.77
CA ASP A 57 -14.05 7.76 -0.43
C ASP A 57 -13.37 8.37 -1.67
N GLU A 58 -14.02 8.31 -2.84
CA GLU A 58 -13.42 8.88 -4.07
C GLU A 58 -13.07 10.37 -3.91
N ASN A 59 -13.95 11.15 -3.29
CA ASN A 59 -13.77 12.59 -3.15
C ASN A 59 -12.72 12.93 -2.08
N GLY A 60 -12.80 12.27 -0.94
CA GLY A 60 -11.86 12.47 0.14
C GLY A 60 -10.45 11.98 -0.19
N SER A 61 -10.33 10.96 -1.06
CA SER A 61 -9.03 10.56 -1.62
C SER A 61 -8.43 11.67 -2.52
N LYS A 62 -9.24 12.27 -3.41
CA LYS A 62 -8.79 13.41 -4.23
C LYS A 62 -8.39 14.61 -3.39
N LEU A 63 -9.18 14.90 -2.34
CA LEU A 63 -8.87 15.97 -1.40
C LEU A 63 -7.57 15.70 -0.64
N PHE A 64 -7.28 14.44 -0.29
CA PHE A 64 -6.00 14.07 0.30
C PHE A 64 -4.84 14.27 -0.69
N ASP A 65 -5.01 13.90 -1.96
CA ASP A 65 -4.01 14.16 -3.00
C ASP A 65 -3.73 15.67 -3.15
N GLU A 66 -4.76 16.53 -3.07
CA GLU A 66 -4.60 17.99 -3.04
C GLU A 66 -3.85 18.47 -1.79
N ILE A 67 -4.21 17.94 -0.61
CA ILE A 67 -3.51 18.23 0.66
C ILE A 67 -2.02 17.92 0.53
N CYS A 68 -1.65 16.82 -0.12
CA CYS A 68 -0.25 16.44 -0.34
C CYS A 68 0.57 17.44 -1.17
N THR A 69 -0.09 18.34 -1.92
CA THR A 69 0.59 19.41 -2.67
C THR A 69 0.80 20.69 -1.88
N LEU A 70 0.15 20.84 -0.72
CA LEU A 70 0.22 22.05 0.09
C LEU A 70 1.60 22.21 0.75
N PRO A 71 2.20 23.40 0.73
CA PRO A 71 3.50 23.64 1.37
C PRO A 71 3.45 23.42 2.89
N GLU A 72 2.30 23.61 3.53
CA GLU A 72 2.09 23.37 4.96
C GLU A 72 2.06 21.88 5.30
N TYR A 73 1.67 21.02 4.36
CA TYR A 73 1.61 19.57 4.53
C TYR A 73 2.91 18.90 4.08
N TYR A 74 4.01 19.25 4.76
CA TYR A 74 5.34 18.72 4.46
C TYR A 74 5.52 17.18 4.52
N PRO A 75 4.74 16.38 5.30
CA PRO A 75 5.03 14.94 5.45
C PRO A 75 5.12 14.17 4.13
N TYR A 76 4.24 14.47 3.17
CA TYR A 76 4.24 13.81 1.86
C TYR A 76 5.53 14.09 1.07
N ASN A 77 5.96 15.35 1.05
CA ASN A 77 7.17 15.77 0.33
C ASN A 77 8.43 15.21 1.00
N SER A 78 8.51 15.28 2.34
CA SER A 78 9.66 14.75 3.08
C SER A 78 9.83 13.24 2.89
N GLU A 79 8.75 12.46 2.92
CA GLU A 79 8.83 11.02 2.65
C GLU A 79 9.26 10.75 1.20
N THR A 80 8.75 11.52 0.25
CA THR A 80 9.12 11.41 -1.17
C THR A 80 10.61 11.65 -1.39
N GLU A 81 11.18 12.70 -0.78
CA GLU A 81 12.62 13.00 -0.83
C GLU A 81 13.49 11.88 -0.21
N ILE A 82 13.03 11.31 0.92
CA ILE A 82 13.71 10.18 1.56
C ILE A 82 13.70 8.98 0.61
N LEU A 83 12.55 8.63 0.03
CA LEU A 83 12.42 7.49 -0.88
C LEU A 83 13.28 7.65 -2.14
N GLN A 84 13.37 8.86 -2.70
CA GLN A 84 14.23 9.13 -3.87
C GLN A 84 15.72 8.96 -3.56
N SER A 85 16.14 9.17 -2.31
CA SER A 85 17.54 9.04 -1.88
C SER A 85 17.85 7.72 -1.15
N ILE A 86 16.86 6.83 -0.98
CA ILE A 86 17.00 5.65 -0.13
C ILE A 86 17.84 4.53 -0.78
N GLU A 87 18.05 4.56 -2.10
CA GLU A 87 18.71 3.50 -2.87
C GLU A 87 19.97 2.97 -2.18
N LYS A 88 20.97 3.83 -1.95
CA LYS A 88 22.26 3.41 -1.34
C LYS A 88 22.11 2.90 0.10
N LYS A 89 21.06 3.32 0.81
CA LYS A 89 20.81 2.92 2.20
C LYS A 89 20.02 1.61 2.27
N LEU A 90 19.15 1.34 1.30
CA LEU A 90 18.27 0.17 1.30
C LEU A 90 18.98 -1.08 0.79
N LEU A 91 19.72 -0.97 -0.31
CA LEU A 91 20.33 -2.13 -0.99
C LEU A 91 21.17 -3.05 -0.09
N PRO A 92 21.97 -2.56 0.87
CA PRO A 92 22.74 -3.43 1.77
C PRO A 92 21.90 -4.36 2.64
N TYR A 93 20.61 -4.06 2.84
CA TYR A 93 19.70 -4.85 3.66
C TYR A 93 18.82 -5.80 2.85
N LEU A 94 18.90 -5.76 1.52
CA LEU A 94 18.07 -6.61 0.65
C LEU A 94 18.82 -7.89 0.29
N SER A 95 18.16 -9.02 0.49
CA SER A 95 18.56 -10.30 -0.09
C SER A 95 18.26 -10.35 -1.59
N ASN A 96 18.93 -11.26 -2.32
CA ASN A 96 18.70 -11.50 -3.75
C ASN A 96 17.26 -11.91 -4.10
N GLU A 97 16.48 -12.33 -3.10
CA GLU A 97 15.05 -12.60 -3.21
C GLU A 97 14.34 -11.82 -2.10
N PHE A 98 13.34 -11.00 -2.43
CA PHE A 98 12.50 -10.33 -1.45
C PHE A 98 11.08 -10.12 -2.00
N HIS A 99 10.15 -9.83 -1.10
CA HIS A 99 8.76 -9.48 -1.42
C HIS A 99 8.47 -8.08 -0.91
N LEU A 100 7.89 -7.24 -1.76
CA LEU A 100 7.40 -5.93 -1.37
C LEU A 100 5.94 -6.02 -0.96
N VAL A 101 5.62 -5.53 0.23
CA VAL A 101 4.23 -5.48 0.75
C VAL A 101 3.87 -4.02 1.00
N GLU A 102 2.78 -3.55 0.39
CA GLU A 102 2.28 -2.18 0.53
C GLU A 102 1.01 -2.18 1.38
N LEU A 103 1.08 -1.60 2.58
CA LEU A 103 -0.07 -1.51 3.47
C LEU A 103 -0.82 -0.19 3.24
N GLY A 104 -1.96 -0.27 2.54
CA GLY A 104 -2.78 0.90 2.22
C GLY A 104 -2.18 1.70 1.07
N SER A 105 -2.57 1.37 -0.16
CA SER A 105 -1.85 1.79 -1.35
C SER A 105 -2.12 3.21 -1.83
N GLY A 106 -3.26 3.81 -1.45
CA GLY A 106 -3.62 5.16 -1.89
C GLY A 106 -3.45 5.34 -3.39
N SER A 107 -2.75 6.40 -3.80
CA SER A 107 -2.39 6.68 -5.21
C SER A 107 -1.15 5.91 -5.72
N SER A 108 -0.50 5.11 -4.88
CA SER A 108 0.70 4.29 -5.17
C SER A 108 1.89 5.02 -5.80
N VAL A 109 1.90 6.36 -5.81
CA VAL A 109 2.98 7.18 -6.39
C VAL A 109 4.32 6.88 -5.73
N LYS A 110 4.35 6.81 -4.40
CA LYS A 110 5.57 6.49 -3.63
C LYS A 110 6.04 5.05 -3.83
N THR A 111 5.10 4.13 -3.97
CA THR A 111 5.41 2.72 -4.26
C THR A 111 6.09 2.57 -5.59
N ARG A 112 5.69 3.36 -6.60
CA ARG A 112 6.40 3.40 -7.89
C ARG A 112 7.86 3.83 -7.74
N LEU A 113 8.14 4.87 -6.95
CA LEU A 113 9.52 5.31 -6.69
C LEU A 113 10.37 4.19 -6.07
N LEU A 114 9.81 3.46 -5.11
CA LEU A 114 10.50 2.34 -4.48
C LEU A 114 10.72 1.19 -5.48
N ILE A 115 9.73 0.85 -6.29
CA ILE A 115 9.86 -0.16 -7.36
C ILE A 115 10.98 0.21 -8.34
N ASP A 116 11.06 1.46 -8.77
CA ASP A 116 12.10 1.92 -9.71
C ASP A 116 13.51 1.82 -9.09
N VAL A 117 13.66 2.10 -7.79
CA VAL A 117 14.92 1.88 -7.05
C VAL A 117 15.29 0.40 -7.00
N LEU A 118 14.31 -0.47 -6.75
CA LEU A 118 14.50 -1.91 -6.58
C LEU A 118 14.82 -2.63 -7.90
N PHE A 119 14.24 -2.18 -9.03
CA PHE A 119 14.54 -2.77 -10.34
C PHE A 119 15.98 -2.51 -10.82
N LYS A 120 16.67 -1.50 -10.28
CA LYS A 120 18.10 -1.29 -10.60
C LYS A 120 19.00 -2.38 -10.00
N SER A 121 18.58 -3.00 -8.90
CA SER A 121 19.37 -4.00 -8.19
C SER A 121 18.91 -5.44 -8.44
N GLN A 122 17.67 -5.65 -8.89
CA GLN A 122 17.11 -6.99 -9.10
C GLN A 122 16.41 -7.20 -10.43
N LYS A 123 16.51 -8.43 -10.93
CA LYS A 123 15.92 -8.86 -12.20
C LYS A 123 14.45 -9.27 -12.09
N HIS A 124 13.94 -9.54 -10.88
CA HIS A 124 12.56 -9.97 -10.65
C HIS A 124 12.03 -9.39 -9.33
N LEU A 125 10.77 -8.95 -9.32
CA LEU A 125 10.10 -8.34 -8.17
C LEU A 125 8.70 -8.96 -7.97
N SER A 126 8.36 -9.27 -6.71
CA SER A 126 7.04 -9.73 -6.30
C SER A 126 6.41 -8.76 -5.32
N ILE A 127 5.17 -8.32 -5.58
CA ILE A 127 4.46 -7.28 -4.82
C ILE A 127 3.10 -7.80 -4.33
N SER A 128 2.69 -7.44 -3.12
CA SER A 128 1.34 -7.67 -2.61
C SER A 128 0.76 -6.43 -1.91
N GLN A 129 -0.57 -6.27 -2.00
CA GLN A 129 -1.35 -5.30 -1.21
C GLN A 129 -2.29 -6.04 -0.25
#